data_AF-A0A811UCX4-F1
#
_entry.id   AF-A0A811UCX4-F1
#
_cell.length_a   1.000
_cell.length_b   1.000
_cell.length_c   1.000
_cell.angle_alpha   90.00
_cell.angle_beta   90.00
_cell.angle_gamma   90.00
#
_symmetry.space_group_name_H-M   'P 1'
#
loop_
_entity.id
_entity.type
_entity.pdbx_description
1 polymer ?
#
loop_
_entity_poly.entity_id
_entity_poly.type
_entity_poly.pdbx_seq_one_letter_code
_entity_poly.pdbx_strand_id
1 'polypeptide(L)'
;MKKNVKLPTYIPTLCTPYQLLRDCINIHAVPKKQFLSVLASCCSDVNEKAFLSCLSSKEASCYYNELILERGLTLLDLLELCPSCTPTLEILIEHLPRLLPRPYSLANNPLTDEVKIIFSILPQKLV
;
A
#
# COMPACT_ATOMS: atom_id res chain seq x y z
N MET A 1 10.10 -23.75 -0.86
CA MET A 1 8.86 -24.23 -0.21
C MET A 1 8.82 -23.73 1.23
N LYS A 2 8.23 -22.56 1.51
CA LYS A 2 8.04 -22.10 2.90
C LYS A 2 6.81 -22.80 3.49
N LYS A 3 7.03 -23.51 4.60
CA LYS A 3 6.04 -24.26 5.37
C LYS A 3 5.01 -23.29 6.01
N ASN A 4 3.72 -23.56 5.82
CA ASN A 4 2.55 -22.97 6.52
C ASN A 4 2.56 -21.44 6.68
N VAL A 5 2.41 -20.71 5.57
CA VAL A 5 2.03 -19.28 5.65
C VAL A 5 0.56 -19.21 6.04
N LYS A 6 0.30 -18.88 7.31
CA LYS A 6 -1.06 -18.61 7.78
C LYS A 6 -1.51 -17.25 7.25
N LEU A 7 -2.70 -17.21 6.66
CA LEU A 7 -3.32 -15.95 6.24
C LEU A 7 -3.43 -14.99 7.44
N PRO A 8 -3.18 -13.69 7.25
CA PRO A 8 -3.42 -12.70 8.29
C PRO A 8 -4.86 -12.78 8.80
N THR A 9 -5.03 -12.70 10.13
CA THR A 9 -6.32 -12.91 10.80
C THR A 9 -7.40 -11.88 10.45
N TYR A 10 -7.01 -10.74 9.87
CA TYR A 10 -7.93 -9.68 9.46
C TYR A 10 -8.51 -9.90 8.05
N ILE A 11 -8.02 -10.88 7.30
CA ILE A 11 -8.51 -11.18 5.96
C ILE A 11 -9.71 -12.13 6.07
N PRO A 12 -10.90 -11.75 5.55
CA PRO A 12 -12.07 -12.62 5.56
C PRO A 12 -11.82 -13.91 4.78
N THR A 13 -12.37 -15.02 5.28
CA THR A 13 -12.25 -16.34 4.63
C THR A 13 -12.96 -16.41 3.28
N LEU A 14 -14.04 -15.63 3.11
CA LEU A 14 -14.80 -15.52 1.87
C LEU A 14 -14.88 -14.04 1.49
N CYS A 15 -14.07 -13.61 0.52
CA CYS A 15 -14.15 -12.29 -0.07
C CYS A 15 -13.71 -12.33 -1.53
N THR A 16 -14.17 -11.36 -2.32
CA THR A 16 -13.66 -11.15 -3.68
C THR A 16 -12.35 -10.37 -3.64
N PRO A 17 -11.49 -10.48 -4.67
CA PRO A 17 -10.29 -9.65 -4.79
C PRO A 17 -10.59 -8.15 -4.65
N TYR A 18 -11.72 -7.71 -5.20
CA TYR A 18 -12.17 -6.32 -5.09
C TYR A 18 -12.43 -5.91 -3.63
N GLN A 19 -13.18 -6.71 -2.86
CA GLN A 19 -13.44 -6.44 -1.45
C GLN A 19 -12.15 -6.42 -0.62
N LEU A 20 -11.21 -7.31 -0.95
CA LEU A 20 -9.93 -7.36 -0.27
C LEU A 20 -9.10 -6.08 -0.49
N LEU A 21 -8.97 -5.62 -1.74
CA LEU A 21 -8.26 -4.39 -2.08
C LEU A 21 -8.96 -3.13 -1.53
N ARG A 22 -10.30 -3.13 -1.47
CA ARG A 22 -11.10 -1.99 -1.01
C ARG A 22 -11.13 -1.86 0.51
N ASP A 23 -11.35 -2.96 1.23
CA ASP A 23 -11.75 -2.93 2.64
C ASP A 23 -10.70 -3.47 3.61
N CYS A 24 -9.74 -4.28 3.13
CA CYS A 24 -8.87 -5.07 4.00
C CYS A 24 -7.42 -4.59 4.02
N ILE A 25 -6.88 -4.17 2.87
CA ILE A 25 -5.47 -3.78 2.74
C ILE A 25 -5.33 -2.30 2.36
N ASN A 26 -4.29 -1.65 2.86
CA ASN A 26 -4.03 -0.25 2.57
C ASN A 26 -3.11 -0.11 1.35
N ILE A 27 -3.73 0.05 0.17
CA ILE A 27 -3.02 0.24 -1.11
C ILE A 27 -2.27 1.59 -1.21
N HIS A 28 -2.62 2.56 -0.36
CA HIS A 28 -1.97 3.86 -0.27
C HIS A 28 -0.85 3.90 0.78
N ALA A 29 -0.49 2.76 1.36
CA ALA A 29 0.62 2.69 2.30
C ALA A 29 1.95 3.02 1.61
N VAL A 30 2.85 3.68 2.34
CA VAL A 30 4.22 3.96 1.87
C VAL A 30 4.92 2.63 1.55
N PRO A 31 5.32 2.39 0.28
CA PRO A 31 5.97 1.13 -0.10
C PRO A 31 7.30 0.95 0.62
N LYS A 32 7.45 -0.13 1.39
CA LYS A 32 8.70 -0.45 2.10
C LYS A 32 9.76 -0.95 1.12
N LYS A 33 11.04 -0.71 1.41
CA LYS A 33 12.18 -1.22 0.60
C LYS A 33 12.11 -2.72 0.31
N GLN A 34 11.71 -3.54 1.29
CA GLN A 34 11.54 -4.98 1.08
C GLN A 34 10.46 -5.28 0.03
N PHE A 35 9.34 -4.55 0.06
CA PHE A 35 8.28 -4.71 -0.93
C PHE A 35 8.74 -4.28 -2.32
N LEU A 36 9.51 -3.18 -2.44
CA LEU A 36 10.10 -2.75 -3.71
C LEU A 36 11.03 -3.80 -4.31
N SER A 37 11.83 -4.47 -3.48
CA SER A 37 12.70 -5.58 -3.91
C SER A 37 11.88 -6.75 -4.48
N VAL A 38 10.75 -7.07 -3.87
CA VAL A 38 9.85 -8.11 -4.36
C VAL A 38 9.16 -7.69 -5.65
N LEU A 39 8.68 -6.45 -5.76
CA LEU A 39 8.09 -5.93 -7.01
C LEU A 39 9.09 -5.96 -8.18
N ALA A 40 10.37 -5.68 -7.93
CA ALA A 40 11.41 -5.81 -8.94
C ALA A 40 11.52 -7.23 -9.51
N SER A 41 11.28 -8.26 -8.68
CA SER A 41 11.28 -9.66 -9.12
C SER A 41 10.05 -10.03 -9.97
N CYS A 42 8.98 -9.22 -9.91
CA CYS A 42 7.76 -9.38 -10.71
C CYS A 42 7.81 -8.64 -12.05
N CYS A 43 8.92 -7.97 -12.37
CA CYS A 43 9.10 -7.24 -13.63
C CYS A 43 9.75 -8.14 -14.68
N SER A 44 9.23 -8.09 -15.91
CA SER A 44 9.87 -8.75 -17.06
C SER A 44 10.87 -7.85 -17.79
N ASP A 45 10.70 -6.52 -17.74
CA ASP A 45 11.67 -5.58 -18.30
C ASP A 45 12.88 -5.40 -17.37
N VAL A 46 14.08 -5.37 -17.98
CA VAL A 46 15.35 -5.31 -17.25
C VAL A 46 15.57 -3.92 -16.62
N ASN A 47 15.13 -2.85 -17.29
CA ASN A 47 15.31 -1.48 -16.79
C ASN A 47 14.35 -1.19 -15.64
N GLU A 48 13.08 -1.60 -15.76
CA GLU A 48 12.09 -1.48 -14.68
C GLU A 48 12.52 -2.27 -13.43
N LYS A 49 13.02 -3.50 -13.63
CA LYS A 49 13.59 -4.31 -12.55
C LYS A 49 14.78 -3.61 -11.89
N ALA A 50 15.70 -3.04 -12.67
CA ALA A 50 16.85 -2.32 -12.14
C ALA A 50 16.43 -1.08 -11.36
N PHE A 51 15.42 -0.33 -11.85
CA PHE A 51 14.85 0.83 -11.19
C PHE A 51 14.27 0.47 -9.80
N LEU A 52 13.38 -0.52 -9.73
CA LEU A 52 12.79 -0.95 -8.44
C LEU A 52 13.85 -1.57 -7.50
N SER A 53 14.81 -2.31 -8.06
CA SER A 53 15.93 -2.86 -7.28
C SER A 53 16.80 -1.76 -6.67
N CYS A 54 17.06 -0.68 -7.43
CA CYS A 54 17.80 0.48 -6.97
C CYS A 54 17.08 1.15 -5.79
N LEU A 55 15.76 1.36 -5.87
CA LEU A 55 14.97 1.92 -4.77
C LEU A 55 14.98 1.05 -3.50
N SER A 56 15.13 -0.27 -3.66
CA SER A 56 15.21 -1.20 -2.53
C SER A 56 16.60 -1.30 -1.88
N SER A 57 17.66 -0.85 -2.55
CA SER A 57 19.05 -0.98 -2.12
C SER A 57 19.38 -0.08 -0.92
N LYS A 58 20.41 -0.50 -0.15
CA LYS A 58 20.97 0.30 0.95
C LYS A 58 21.87 1.41 0.43
N GLU A 59 22.66 1.09 -0.58
CA GLU A 59 23.64 1.97 -1.23
C GLU A 59 22.96 3.13 -1.97
N ALA A 60 21.78 2.87 -2.52
CA ALA A 60 20.96 3.84 -3.27
C ALA A 60 19.81 4.45 -2.44
N SER A 61 19.99 4.60 -1.12
CA SER A 61 18.92 5.07 -0.24
C SER A 61 18.45 6.51 -0.49
N CYS A 62 19.26 7.34 -1.17
CA CYS A 62 18.86 8.69 -1.56
C CYS A 62 17.64 8.67 -2.48
N TYR A 63 17.61 7.80 -3.48
CA TYR A 63 16.50 7.71 -4.43
C TYR A 63 15.20 7.25 -3.77
N TYR A 64 15.29 6.34 -2.79
CA TYR A 64 14.13 5.96 -1.99
C TYR A 64 13.59 7.16 -1.20
N ASN A 65 14.47 7.92 -0.53
CA ASN A 65 14.05 9.07 0.25
C ASN A 65 13.39 10.13 -0.65
N GLU A 66 14.00 10.46 -1.77
CA GLU A 66 13.47 11.45 -2.71
C GLU A 66 12.14 11.00 -3.34
N LEU A 67 12.11 9.82 -3.97
CA LEU A 67 10.94 9.42 -4.75
C LEU A 67 9.79 8.89 -3.87
N ILE A 68 10.10 8.10 -2.84
CA ILE A 68 9.07 7.46 -2.01
C ILE A 68 8.66 8.34 -0.83
N LEU A 69 9.61 8.92 -0.08
CA LEU A 69 9.29 9.65 1.14
C LEU A 69 8.93 11.12 0.87
N GLU A 70 9.69 11.81 0.02
CA GLU A 70 9.49 13.24 -0.26
C GLU A 70 8.41 13.44 -1.32
N ARG A 71 8.56 12.85 -2.51
CA ARG A 71 7.56 12.94 -3.58
C ARG A 71 6.31 12.14 -3.27
N GLY A 72 6.44 11.04 -2.53
CA GLY A 72 5.29 10.26 -2.05
C GLY A 72 4.73 9.30 -3.07
N LEU A 73 5.56 8.70 -3.93
CA LEU A 73 5.10 7.70 -4.89
C LEU A 73 4.43 6.52 -4.17
N THR A 74 3.23 6.19 -4.63
CA THR A 74 2.39 5.11 -4.14
C THR A 74 2.64 3.82 -4.93
N LEU A 75 2.00 2.72 -4.51
CA LEU A 75 2.03 1.48 -5.29
C LEU A 75 1.49 1.70 -6.71
N LEU A 76 0.43 2.49 -6.87
CA LEU A 76 -0.17 2.72 -8.19
C LEU A 76 0.80 3.45 -9.12
N ASP A 77 1.42 4.52 -8.63
CA ASP A 77 2.41 5.28 -9.41
C ASP A 77 3.59 4.40 -9.84
N LEU A 78 4.05 3.51 -8.95
CA LEU A 78 5.11 2.57 -9.28
C LEU A 78 4.71 1.56 -10.35
N LEU A 79 3.47 1.06 -10.34
CA LEU A 79 2.97 0.14 -11.36
C LEU A 79 2.73 0.83 -12.71
N GLU A 80 2.37 2.12 -12.70
CA GLU A 80 2.27 2.93 -13.91
C GLU A 80 3.65 3.25 -14.50
N LEU A 81 4.65 3.53 -13.66
CA LEU A 81 6.04 3.74 -14.07
C LEU A 81 6.75 2.45 -14.51
N CYS A 82 6.30 1.30 -14.00
CA CYS A 82 6.85 -0.02 -14.31
C CYS A 82 5.76 -0.96 -14.83
N PRO A 83 5.26 -0.76 -16.06
CA PRO A 83 4.13 -1.51 -16.61
C PRO A 83 4.40 -3.01 -16.80
N SER A 84 5.66 -3.45 -16.83
CA SER A 84 6.02 -4.87 -16.87
C SER A 84 5.92 -5.56 -15.50
N CYS A 85 5.75 -4.79 -14.42
CA CYS A 85 5.59 -5.31 -13.07
C CYS A 85 4.20 -5.94 -12.90
N THR A 86 4.16 -7.28 -12.76
CA THR A 86 2.90 -8.04 -12.65
C THR A 86 2.80 -8.80 -11.32
N PRO A 87 2.68 -8.10 -10.17
CA PRO A 87 2.59 -8.76 -8.87
C PRO A 87 1.26 -9.52 -8.72
N THR A 88 1.32 -10.70 -8.11
CA THR A 88 0.11 -11.46 -7.75
C THR A 88 -0.57 -10.86 -6.52
N LEU A 89 -1.87 -11.15 -6.34
CA LEU A 89 -2.62 -10.70 -5.17
C LEU A 89 -2.01 -11.21 -3.85
N GLU A 90 -1.42 -12.42 -3.84
CA GLU A 90 -0.74 -12.97 -2.66
C GLU A 90 0.45 -12.09 -2.22
N ILE A 91 1.25 -11.60 -3.17
CA ILE A 91 2.38 -10.72 -2.89
C ILE A 91 1.89 -9.40 -2.27
N LEU A 92 0.80 -8.85 -2.80
CA LEU A 92 0.19 -7.63 -2.26
C LEU A 92 -0.31 -7.84 -0.82
N ILE A 93 -0.98 -8.96 -0.54
CA ILE A 93 -1.46 -9.33 0.80
C ILE A 93 -0.31 -9.48 1.80
N GLU A 94 0.81 -10.06 1.38
CA GLU A 94 1.98 -10.30 2.25
C GLU A 94 2.67 -8.99 2.66
N HIS A 95 2.69 -7.99 1.77
CA HIS A 95 3.50 -6.79 1.96
C HIS A 95 2.72 -5.53 2.33
N LEU A 96 1.47 -5.41 1.91
CA LEU A 96 0.63 -4.26 2.24
C LEU A 96 0.08 -4.40 3.67
N PRO A 97 0.07 -3.29 4.44
CA PRO A 97 -0.49 -3.32 5.77
C PRO A 97 -2.01 -3.38 5.74
N ARG A 98 -2.59 -3.82 6.86
CA ARG A 98 -4.04 -3.79 7.08
C ARG A 98 -4.59 -2.36 6.94
N LEU A 99 -5.74 -2.21 6.28
CA LEU A 99 -6.51 -0.99 6.29
C LEU A 99 -7.14 -0.79 7.69
N LEU A 100 -6.74 0.27 8.38
CA LEU A 100 -7.21 0.58 9.73
C LEU A 100 -8.34 1.62 9.70
N PRO A 101 -9.36 1.50 10.58
CA PRO A 101 -10.37 2.53 10.74
C PRO A 101 -9.72 3.84 11.21
N ARG A 102 -10.28 4.97 10.80
CA ARG A 102 -9.82 6.29 11.22
C ARG A 102 -10.65 6.78 12.41
N PRO A 103 -10.03 7.04 13.58
CA PRO A 103 -10.76 7.57 14.72
C PRO A 103 -11.11 9.03 14.49
N TYR A 104 -12.33 9.41 14.89
CA TYR A 104 -12.79 10.80 14.87
C TYR A 104 -13.46 11.15 16.20
N SER A 105 -13.36 12.42 16.59
CA SER A 105 -14.03 12.93 17.78
C SER A 105 -15.51 13.19 17.51
N LEU A 106 -16.34 12.87 18.49
CA LEU A 106 -17.76 13.24 18.49
C LEU A 106 -17.91 14.74 18.75
N ALA A 107 -18.67 15.40 17.90
CA ALA A 107 -18.96 16.85 17.93
C ALA A 107 -20.45 17.12 18.14
N ASN A 108 -21.14 16.27 18.91
CA ASN A 108 -22.56 16.37 19.23
C ASN A 108 -22.79 16.52 20.75
N ASN A 109 -24.02 16.87 21.10
CA ASN A 109 -24.50 16.80 22.49
C ASN A 109 -24.98 15.36 22.77
N PRO A 110 -24.54 14.70 23.87
CA PRO A 110 -24.93 13.32 24.19
C PRO A 110 -26.44 13.12 24.41
N LEU A 111 -27.21 14.19 24.58
CA LEU A 111 -28.68 14.15 24.74
C LEU A 111 -29.43 14.07 23.40
N THR A 112 -28.71 14.13 22.27
CA THR A 112 -29.29 14.06 20.92
C THR A 112 -28.96 12.72 20.27
N ASP A 113 -29.89 12.14 19.51
CA ASP A 113 -29.72 10.85 18.82
C ASP A 113 -28.92 10.95 17.50
N GLU A 114 -28.22 12.07 17.29
CA GLU A 114 -27.45 12.34 16.07
C GLU A 114 -25.95 12.24 16.34
N VAL A 115 -25.22 11.46 15.55
CA VAL A 115 -23.74 11.45 15.58
C VAL A 115 -23.19 12.49 14.62
N LYS A 116 -22.47 13.48 15.15
CA LYS A 116 -21.79 14.52 14.36
C LYS A 116 -20.29 14.37 14.46
N ILE A 117 -19.62 14.44 13.32
CA ILE A 117 -18.17 14.40 13.20
C ILE A 117 -17.74 15.60 12.37
N ILE A 118 -16.68 16.28 12.81
CA ILE A 118 -16.05 17.37 12.07
C ILE A 118 -14.64 16.89 11.70
N PHE A 119 -14.30 16.97 10.41
CA PHE A 119 -12.97 16.64 9.93
C PHE A 119 -12.58 17.52 8.75
N SER A 120 -11.28 17.76 8.60
CA SER A 120 -10.74 18.42 7.42
C SER A 120 -10.57 17.40 6.31
N ILE A 121 -10.97 17.76 5.09
CA ILE A 121 -10.71 16.97 3.91
C ILE A 121 -9.23 17.11 3.58
N LEU A 122 -8.48 16.01 3.61
CA LEU A 122 -7.11 16.00 3.14
C LEU A 122 -7.14 16.12 1.61
N PRO A 123 -6.46 17.12 1.02
CA PRO A 123 -6.39 17.22 -0.43
C PRO A 123 -5.74 15.96 -0.98
N GLN A 124 -6.40 15.33 -1.94
CA GLN A 124 -5.82 14.23 -2.68
C GLN A 124 -4.62 14.79 -3.44
N LYS A 125 -3.44 14.14 -3.34
CA LYS A 125 -2.37 14.41 -4.29
C LYS A 125 -2.93 14.02 -5.66
N LEU A 126 -3.31 15.03 -6.45
CA LEU A 126 -3.51 14.86 -7.88
C LEU A 126 -2.13 14.45 -8.41
N VAL A 127 -2.06 13.22 -8.94
CA VAL A 127 -0.91 12.75 -9.71
C VAL A 127 -0.73 13.68 -10.92
#